data_AF-A0A4W3JU22-F1
#
_entry.id   AF-A0A4W3JU22-F1
#
_cell.length_a   1.000
_cell.length_b   1.000
_cell.length_c   1.000
_cell.angle_alpha   90.00
_cell.angle_beta   90.00
_cell.angle_gamma   90.00
#
_symmetry.space_group_name_H-M   'P 1'
#
loop_
_entity.id
_entity.type
_entity.pdbx_description
1 polymer ?
#
loop_
_entity_poly.entity_id
_entity_poly.type
_entity_poly.pdbx_seq_one_letter_code
_entity_poly.pdbx_strand_id
1 'polypeptide(L)'
;ETSRRCEKVLYQMQVLLYCNFPHFKSVLFQKLAWAEHKRECKCLRSVYPKIPADMARLVARIIFKSLSASPCSSEELYSISELQSHIKEMNEEMIEGLRHLTAMLQFYMKEEIEDTSQLPPVVGQLFIGMAGNA
;
A
#
# COMPACT_ATOMS: atom_id res chain seq x y z
N GLU A 1 -19.50 12.33 -9.59
CA GLU A 1 -18.99 13.11 -8.43
C GLU A 1 -17.69 12.62 -7.81
N THR A 2 -17.61 11.42 -7.23
CA THR A 2 -16.48 10.99 -6.37
C THR A 2 -15.13 10.92 -7.09
N SER A 3 -15.11 10.43 -8.33
CA SER A 3 -13.89 10.34 -9.16
C SER A 3 -13.29 11.72 -9.51
N ARG A 4 -14.10 12.74 -9.79
CA ARG A 4 -13.65 14.13 -10.01
C ARG A 4 -13.11 14.82 -8.76
N ARG A 5 -13.45 14.31 -7.57
CA ARG A 5 -12.98 14.85 -6.28
C ARG A 5 -11.58 14.34 -5.92
N CYS A 6 -11.27 13.08 -6.26
CA CYS A 6 -9.88 12.59 -6.19
C CYS A 6 -9.01 13.35 -7.23
N GLU A 7 -9.51 13.71 -8.43
CA GLU A 7 -8.75 14.54 -9.40
C GLU A 7 -8.18 15.84 -8.81
N LYS A 8 -8.96 16.63 -8.04
CA LYS A 8 -8.43 17.87 -7.45
C LYS A 8 -7.39 17.64 -6.34
N VAL A 9 -7.56 16.62 -5.51
CA VAL A 9 -6.59 16.24 -4.46
C VAL A 9 -5.32 15.68 -5.11
N LEU A 10 -5.47 14.90 -6.20
CA LEU A 10 -4.39 14.29 -6.98
C LEU A 10 -3.71 15.26 -7.96
N TYR A 11 -4.31 16.41 -8.29
CA TYR A 11 -3.70 17.44 -9.13
C TYR A 11 -2.84 18.42 -8.31
N GLN A 12 -3.19 18.64 -7.03
CA GLN A 12 -2.33 19.35 -6.07
C GLN A 12 -1.21 18.44 -5.51
N MET A 13 -1.44 17.13 -5.40
CA MET A 13 -0.39 16.14 -5.20
C MET A 13 0.38 15.99 -6.52
N GLN A 14 1.61 16.48 -6.59
CA GLN A 14 2.55 16.27 -7.69
C GLN A 14 3.02 14.79 -7.77
N VAL A 15 2.09 13.85 -7.59
CA VAL A 15 2.32 12.41 -7.39
C VAL A 15 1.48 11.65 -8.40
N LEU A 16 1.86 11.83 -9.66
CA LEU A 16 1.27 11.12 -10.78
C LEU A 16 2.26 10.06 -11.27
N LEU A 17 2.39 8.92 -10.58
CA LEU A 17 3.00 7.74 -11.21
C LEU A 17 1.97 6.85 -11.92
N TYR A 18 0.67 7.06 -11.69
CA TYR A 18 -0.41 6.33 -12.39
C TYR A 18 -1.44 7.23 -13.08
N CYS A 19 -1.25 8.55 -13.05
CA CYS A 19 -2.16 9.50 -13.69
C CYS A 19 -1.45 10.52 -14.62
N ASN A 20 -0.13 10.42 -14.82
CA ASN A 20 0.63 11.27 -15.78
C ASN A 20 1.07 10.54 -17.05
N PHE A 21 0.61 9.32 -17.31
CA PHE A 21 0.82 8.77 -18.64
C PHE A 21 -0.03 9.61 -19.61
N PRO A 22 0.55 10.20 -20.68
CA PRO A 22 -0.19 10.98 -21.67
C PRO A 22 -1.30 10.17 -22.40
N HIS A 23 -1.41 8.86 -22.11
CA HIS A 23 -2.40 7.92 -22.61
C HIS A 23 -3.61 7.68 -21.67
N PHE A 24 -3.59 8.16 -20.42
CA PHE A 24 -4.66 7.92 -19.42
C PHE A 24 -5.63 9.12 -19.25
N LYS A 25 -5.83 9.93 -20.29
CA LYS A 25 -6.82 11.04 -20.32
C LYS A 25 -8.29 10.58 -20.39
N SER A 26 -8.56 9.28 -20.48
CA SER A 26 -9.93 8.78 -20.64
C SER A 26 -10.56 8.43 -19.30
N VAL A 27 -11.76 8.99 -19.06
CA VAL A 27 -12.67 8.63 -17.95
C VAL A 27 -12.84 7.11 -17.80
N LEU A 28 -12.69 6.35 -18.88
CA LEU A 28 -12.74 4.89 -18.86
C LEU A 28 -11.64 4.28 -17.99
N PHE A 29 -10.40 4.74 -18.15
CA PHE A 29 -9.27 4.20 -17.41
C PHE A 29 -9.32 4.56 -15.93
N GLN A 30 -9.76 5.78 -15.60
CA GLN A 30 -10.01 6.18 -14.21
C GLN A 30 -11.07 5.29 -13.57
N LYS A 31 -12.15 4.96 -14.30
CA LYS A 31 -13.19 4.05 -13.81
C LYS A 31 -12.68 2.63 -13.60
N LEU A 32 -11.84 2.11 -14.50
CA LEU A 32 -11.26 0.77 -14.38
C LEU A 32 -10.29 0.68 -13.18
N ALA A 33 -9.45 1.69 -12.98
CA ALA A 33 -8.51 1.74 -11.86
C ALA A 33 -9.18 2.07 -10.50
N TRP A 34 -10.43 2.57 -10.51
CA TRP A 34 -11.11 3.01 -9.29
C TRP A 34 -11.31 1.88 -8.28
N ALA A 35 -11.60 0.66 -8.73
CA ALA A 35 -11.81 -0.47 -7.83
C ALA A 35 -10.58 -0.73 -6.94
N GLU A 36 -9.38 -0.62 -7.51
CA GLU A 36 -8.10 -0.78 -6.81
C GLU A 36 -7.72 0.49 -6.02
N HIS A 37 -7.97 1.68 -6.60
CA HIS A 37 -7.59 2.95 -6.00
C HIS A 37 -8.51 3.40 -4.85
N LYS A 38 -9.77 2.92 -4.77
CA LYS A 38 -10.77 3.45 -3.83
C LYS A 38 -10.29 3.43 -2.38
N ARG A 39 -9.70 2.31 -1.93
CA ARG A 39 -9.16 2.16 -0.57
C ARG A 39 -7.95 3.08 -0.36
N GLU A 40 -7.07 3.14 -1.35
CA GLU A 40 -5.91 4.03 -1.37
C GLU A 40 -6.29 5.52 -1.30
N CYS A 41 -7.33 5.98 -2.04
CA CYS A 41 -7.75 7.39 -2.04
C CYS A 41 -8.23 7.83 -0.65
N LYS A 42 -8.86 6.94 0.14
CA LYS A 42 -9.27 7.24 1.52
C LYS A 42 -8.05 7.51 2.41
N CYS A 43 -7.06 6.62 2.37
CA CYS A 43 -5.80 6.75 3.11
C CYS A 43 -5.00 8.00 2.70
N LEU A 44 -4.84 8.25 1.39
CA LEU A 44 -4.10 9.43 0.90
C LEU A 44 -4.74 10.74 1.36
N ARG A 45 -6.08 10.78 1.43
CA ARG A 45 -6.80 11.96 1.89
C ARG A 45 -6.64 12.22 3.39
N SER A 46 -6.53 11.18 4.22
CA SER A 46 -6.42 11.36 5.68
C SER A 46 -5.03 11.86 6.11
N VAL A 47 -3.99 11.52 5.35
CA VAL A 47 -2.60 11.93 5.68
C VAL A 47 -2.15 13.22 5.00
N TYR A 48 -2.94 13.76 4.07
CA TYR A 48 -2.63 15.01 3.38
C TYR A 48 -2.36 16.17 4.38
N PRO A 49 -1.32 17.00 4.17
CA PRO A 49 -0.45 17.11 2.99
C PRO A 49 0.77 16.16 2.98
N LYS A 50 0.89 15.25 3.93
CA LYS A 50 2.05 14.34 4.02
C LYS A 50 1.90 13.22 2.99
N ILE A 51 2.83 13.14 2.05
CA ILE A 51 2.85 12.11 1.01
C ILE A 51 3.65 10.92 1.54
N PRO A 52 3.06 9.71 1.63
CA PRO A 52 3.80 8.52 2.02
C PRO A 52 4.88 8.16 0.99
N ALA A 53 5.96 7.52 1.42
CA ALA A 53 6.99 7.00 0.53
C ALA A 53 6.42 5.97 -0.47
N ASP A 54 6.99 5.90 -1.67
CA ASP A 54 6.53 4.99 -2.73
C ASP A 54 6.48 3.53 -2.28
N MET A 55 7.47 3.11 -1.49
CA MET A 55 7.51 1.76 -0.90
C MET A 55 6.31 1.51 0.03
N ALA A 56 5.94 2.48 0.88
CA ALA A 56 4.78 2.35 1.76
C ALA A 56 3.47 2.26 0.94
N ARG A 57 3.35 3.01 -0.15
CA ARG A 57 2.19 2.92 -1.06
C ARG A 57 2.11 1.58 -1.78
N LEU A 58 3.24 1.04 -2.22
CA LEU A 58 3.32 -0.28 -2.86
C LEU A 58 2.88 -1.38 -1.90
N VAL A 59 3.45 -1.41 -0.69
CA VAL A 59 3.09 -2.40 0.33
C VAL A 59 1.60 -2.30 0.70
N ALA A 60 1.06 -1.09 0.85
CA ALA A 60 -0.36 -0.89 1.09
C ALA A 60 -1.25 -1.48 -0.02
N ARG A 61 -0.86 -1.32 -1.30
CA ARG A 61 -1.57 -1.90 -2.43
C ARG A 61 -1.51 -3.42 -2.45
N ILE A 62 -0.35 -4.02 -2.13
CA ILE A 62 -0.21 -5.47 -1.97
C ILE A 62 -1.16 -5.98 -0.88
N ILE A 63 -1.21 -5.31 0.27
CA ILE A 63 -2.15 -5.63 1.34
C ILE A 63 -3.60 -5.54 0.86
N PHE A 64 -3.97 -4.44 0.21
CA PHE A 64 -5.34 -4.26 -0.28
C PHE A 64 -5.74 -5.31 -1.31
N LYS A 65 -4.82 -5.72 -2.18
CA LYS A 65 -5.02 -6.79 -3.16
C LYS A 65 -5.15 -8.15 -2.48
N SER A 66 -4.30 -8.45 -1.50
CA SER A 66 -4.33 -9.70 -0.75
C SER A 66 -5.60 -9.85 0.10
N LEU A 67 -6.11 -8.74 0.66
CA LEU A 67 -7.41 -8.68 1.35
C LEU A 67 -8.61 -8.78 0.40
N SER A 68 -8.40 -8.64 -0.92
CA SER A 68 -9.49 -8.78 -1.88
C SER A 68 -9.78 -10.25 -2.13
N ALA A 69 -11.06 -10.64 -2.17
CA ALA A 69 -11.47 -12.01 -2.48
C ALA A 69 -11.20 -12.42 -3.96
N SER A 70 -10.56 -11.57 -4.74
CA SER A 70 -10.29 -11.82 -6.16
C SER A 70 -8.97 -12.57 -6.33
N PRO A 71 -8.93 -13.73 -7.02
CA PRO A 71 -7.69 -14.42 -7.30
C PRO A 71 -6.74 -13.51 -8.10
N CYS A 72 -5.45 -13.53 -7.77
CA CYS A 72 -4.43 -12.80 -8.49
C CYS A 72 -3.72 -13.74 -9.45
N SER A 73 -3.89 -13.53 -10.76
CA SER A 73 -3.22 -14.35 -11.78
C SER A 73 -1.68 -14.29 -11.67
N SER A 74 -1.14 -13.20 -11.12
CA SER A 74 0.30 -13.08 -10.86
C SER A 74 0.83 -14.00 -9.76
N GLU A 75 -0.06 -14.56 -8.92
CA GLU A 75 0.32 -15.48 -7.84
C GLU A 75 0.12 -16.96 -8.20
N GLU A 76 -0.15 -17.27 -9.48
CA GLU A 76 -0.41 -18.66 -9.94
C GLU A 76 0.81 -19.58 -9.79
N LEU A 77 2.02 -19.05 -10.00
CA LEU A 77 3.26 -19.82 -9.88
C LEU A 77 3.95 -19.63 -8.52
N TYR A 78 3.73 -18.48 -7.88
CA TYR A 78 4.39 -18.11 -6.62
C TYR A 78 3.57 -17.04 -5.90
N SER A 79 3.16 -17.31 -4.67
CA SER A 79 2.39 -16.38 -3.86
C SER A 79 3.27 -15.34 -3.18
N ILE A 80 2.67 -14.22 -2.77
CA ILE A 80 3.39 -13.18 -2.00
C ILE A 80 3.96 -13.75 -0.69
N SER A 81 3.34 -14.78 -0.11
CA SER A 81 3.80 -15.40 1.14
C SER A 81 5.04 -16.27 0.97
N GLU A 82 5.35 -16.68 -0.27
CA GLU A 82 6.52 -17.51 -0.57
C GLU A 82 7.77 -16.67 -0.88
N LEU A 83 7.64 -15.36 -1.08
CA LEU A 83 8.76 -14.46 -1.38
C LEU A 83 9.86 -14.51 -0.32
N GLN A 84 11.11 -14.58 -0.77
CA GLN A 84 12.28 -14.55 0.11
C GLN A 84 12.44 -13.20 0.79
N SER A 85 12.49 -13.20 2.12
CA SER A 85 12.57 -11.97 2.93
C SER A 85 14.00 -11.55 3.27
N HIS A 86 14.98 -12.46 3.22
CA HIS A 86 16.37 -12.24 3.64
C HIS A 86 16.54 -11.60 5.04
N ILE A 87 15.52 -11.66 5.91
CA ILE A 87 15.52 -10.95 7.21
C ILE A 87 16.72 -11.34 8.08
N LYS A 88 17.15 -12.61 8.01
CA LYS A 88 18.28 -13.12 8.79
C LYS A 88 19.65 -12.56 8.37
N GLU A 89 19.74 -11.99 7.17
CA GLU A 89 20.97 -11.44 6.58
C GLU A 89 21.01 -9.90 6.71
N MET A 90 19.94 -9.29 7.22
CA MET A 90 19.84 -7.84 7.36
C MET A 90 20.70 -7.33 8.52
N ASN A 91 21.32 -6.16 8.34
CA ASN A 91 21.98 -5.44 9.41
C ASN A 91 20.98 -4.58 10.20
N GLU A 92 21.41 -4.05 11.35
CA GLU A 92 20.56 -3.22 12.23
C GLU A 92 20.01 -1.97 11.53
N GLU A 93 20.79 -1.33 10.66
CA GLU A 93 20.33 -0.13 9.92
C GLU A 93 19.18 -0.47 8.96
N MET A 94 19.27 -1.59 8.26
CA MET A 94 18.22 -2.06 7.36
C MET A 94 16.97 -2.48 8.14
N ILE A 95 17.14 -3.11 9.31
CA ILE A 95 16.03 -3.46 10.21
C ILE A 95 15.32 -2.19 10.69
N GLU A 96 16.07 -1.17 11.14
CA GLU A 96 15.47 0.10 11.56
C GLU A 96 14.79 0.84 10.39
N GLY A 97 15.35 0.74 9.18
CA GLY A 97 14.67 1.19 7.96
C GLY A 97 13.31 0.52 7.74
N LEU A 98 13.22 -0.80 7.94
CA LEU A 98 11.94 -1.52 7.90
C LEU A 98 10.98 -1.07 9.01
N ARG A 99 11.47 -0.84 10.23
CA ARG A 99 10.64 -0.35 11.34
C ARG A 99 10.01 1.01 11.02
N HIS A 100 10.79 1.93 10.45
CA HIS A 100 10.27 3.22 9.98
C HIS A 100 9.22 3.06 8.86
N LEU A 101 9.46 2.16 7.90
CA LEU A 101 8.48 1.87 6.84
C LEU A 101 7.19 1.29 7.42
N THR A 102 7.27 0.36 8.37
CA THR A 102 6.10 -0.21 9.05
C THR A 102 5.31 0.87 9.80
N ALA A 103 5.98 1.75 10.55
CA ALA A 103 5.32 2.84 11.26
C ALA A 103 4.62 3.82 10.31
N MET A 104 5.25 4.15 9.18
CA MET A 104 4.66 4.98 8.14
C MET A 104 3.44 4.30 7.51
N LEU A 105 3.54 2.99 7.23
CA LEU A 105 2.46 2.20 6.66
C LEU A 105 1.25 2.13 7.61
N GLN A 106 1.47 1.93 8.90
CA GLN A 106 0.43 1.96 9.94
C GLN A 106 -0.28 3.32 9.98
N PHE A 107 0.48 4.41 10.00
CA PHE A 107 -0.09 5.76 9.98
C PHE A 107 -0.90 6.01 8.70
N TYR A 108 -0.36 5.58 7.55
CA TYR A 108 -0.99 5.73 6.25
C TYR A 108 -2.30 4.93 6.13
N MET A 109 -2.33 3.69 6.60
CA MET A 109 -3.46 2.78 6.42
C MET A 109 -4.48 2.79 7.56
N LYS A 110 -4.33 3.68 8.56
CA LYS A 110 -5.18 3.77 9.76
C LYS A 110 -6.68 3.80 9.47
N GLU A 111 -7.09 4.41 8.36
CA GLU A 111 -8.49 4.52 7.94
C GLU A 111 -9.09 3.21 7.38
N GLU A 112 -8.26 2.24 7.01
CA GLU A 112 -8.66 1.00 6.33
C GLU A 112 -8.30 -0.27 7.11
N ILE A 113 -7.40 -0.18 8.09
CA ILE A 113 -6.95 -1.30 8.92
C ILE A 113 -7.07 -0.89 10.39
N GLU A 114 -8.24 -1.15 10.96
CA GLU A 114 -8.50 -0.99 12.40
C GLU A 114 -8.04 -2.23 13.19
N ASP A 115 -7.88 -3.38 12.51
CA ASP A 115 -7.46 -4.65 13.09
C ASP A 115 -6.32 -5.28 12.29
N THR A 116 -5.11 -5.23 12.86
CA THR A 116 -3.89 -5.80 12.28
C THR A 116 -3.91 -7.33 12.20
N SER A 117 -4.88 -8.00 12.85
CA SER A 117 -5.04 -9.45 12.77
C SER A 117 -5.51 -9.95 11.39
N GLN A 118 -6.05 -9.06 10.56
CA GLN A 118 -6.49 -9.37 9.20
C GLN A 118 -5.35 -9.33 8.17
N LEU A 119 -4.14 -8.94 8.57
CA LEU A 119 -3.00 -8.84 7.66
C LEU A 119 -2.49 -10.23 7.26
N PRO A 120 -2.14 -10.45 5.97
CA PRO A 120 -1.49 -11.67 5.53
C PRO A 120 -0.21 -11.95 6.34
N PRO A 121 0.14 -13.21 6.67
CA PRO A 121 1.25 -13.52 7.57
C PRO A 121 2.59 -12.88 7.23
N VAL A 122 2.90 -12.71 5.95
CA VAL A 122 4.12 -12.03 5.46
C VAL A 122 4.16 -10.54 5.78
N VAL A 123 2.99 -9.89 5.77
CA VAL A 123 2.84 -8.51 6.24
C VAL A 123 2.74 -8.50 7.75
N GLY A 124 2.06 -9.47 8.35
CA GLY A 124 2.03 -9.72 9.78
C GLY A 124 3.43 -9.80 10.39
N GLN A 125 4.42 -10.42 9.74
CA GLN A 125 5.80 -10.48 10.24
C GLN A 125 6.49 -9.10 10.28
N LEU A 126 6.19 -8.18 9.34
CA LEU A 126 6.64 -6.78 9.42
C LEU A 126 6.01 -6.01 10.60
N PHE A 127 4.84 -6.45 11.07
CA PHE A 127 4.09 -5.82 12.16
C PHE A 127 4.31 -6.52 13.52
N ILE A 128 4.53 -7.84 13.54
CA ILE A 128 4.64 -8.73 14.72
C ILE A 128 6.10 -8.96 15.13
N GLY A 129 7.07 -8.82 14.22
CA GLY A 129 8.51 -8.87 14.52
C GLY A 129 8.99 -7.81 15.54
N MET A 130 8.07 -6.96 16.01
CA MET A 130 8.27 -5.92 17.03
C MET A 130 7.80 -6.32 18.44
N ALA A 131 7.15 -7.48 18.62
CA ALA A 131 6.51 -7.88 19.88
C ALA A 131 7.17 -9.06 20.61
N GLY A 132 8.35 -9.52 20.18
CA GLY A 132 9.00 -10.69 20.76
C GLY A 132 10.52 -10.58 20.76
N ASN A 133 11.05 -9.79 21.69
CA ASN A 133 12.34 -9.96 22.35
C ASN A 133 12.33 -9.04 23.59
N ALA A 134 11.63 -9.48 24.63
CA ALA A 134 11.75 -9.02 26.00
C ALA A 134 11.76 -10.26 26.91
#